data_AF-A0A7C3K6Q7-F1
#
_entry.id   AF-A0A7C3K6Q7-F1
#
_cell.length_a   1.000
_cell.length_b   1.000
_cell.length_c   1.000
_cell.angle_alpha   90.00
_cell.angle_beta   90.00
_cell.angle_gamma   90.00
#
_symmetry.space_group_name_H-M   'P 1'
#
loop_
_entity.id
_entity.type
_entity.pdbx_description
1 polymer ?
#
loop_
_entity_poly.entity_id
_entity_poly.type
_entity_poly.pdbx_seq_one_letter_code
_entity_poly.pdbx_strand_id
1 'polypeptide(L)'
;MVIDLAKCDGCRECTRACTAMHFVPPGQEWIRIYEMQDHEFGARYWLPRPCMQCDNPPCVKVCPVSAAWKREDGIVMQDTSRCIGCRFCIAACPYGAR
;
A
#
# COMPACT_ATOMS: atom_id res chain seq x y z
N MET A 1 -11.85 -3.22 1.62
CA MET A 1 -11.40 -4.23 0.62
C MET A 1 -10.97 -5.48 1.38
N VAL A 2 -11.31 -6.66 0.88
CA VAL A 2 -10.91 -7.96 1.46
C VAL A 2 -10.20 -8.76 0.38
N ILE A 3 -9.07 -9.38 0.73
CA ILE A 3 -8.27 -10.22 -0.17
C ILE A 3 -8.28 -11.64 0.41
N ASP A 4 -8.79 -12.60 -0.36
CA ASP A 4 -8.78 -14.02 -0.01
C ASP A 4 -7.41 -14.62 -0.33
N LEU A 5 -6.57 -14.76 0.69
CA LEU A 5 -5.21 -15.28 0.56
C LEU A 5 -5.18 -16.77 0.19
N ALA A 6 -6.24 -17.52 0.48
CA ALA A 6 -6.31 -18.94 0.15
C ALA A 6 -6.43 -19.17 -1.37
N LYS A 7 -6.87 -18.15 -2.12
CA LYS A 7 -7.03 -18.17 -3.58
C LYS A 7 -5.94 -17.40 -4.31
N CYS A 8 -5.06 -16.69 -3.60
CA CYS A 8 -4.00 -15.93 -4.24
C CYS A 8 -2.91 -16.87 -4.71
N ASP A 9 -2.63 -16.87 -6.02
CA ASP A 9 -1.63 -17.70 -6.68
C ASP A 9 -0.33 -16.93 -7.01
N GLY A 10 -0.26 -15.65 -6.65
CA GLY A 10 0.91 -14.82 -6.90
C GLY A 10 1.06 -14.32 -8.35
N CYS A 11 0.02 -14.40 -9.20
CA CYS A 11 0.09 -14.05 -10.63
C CYS A 11 0.49 -12.60 -10.98
N ARG A 12 0.50 -11.67 -10.01
CA ARG A 12 0.86 -10.23 -10.16
C ARG A 12 -0.04 -9.42 -11.10
N GLU A 13 -1.18 -9.94 -11.50
CA GLU A 13 -2.15 -9.20 -12.33
C GLU A 13 -2.70 -7.95 -11.61
N CYS A 14 -2.90 -8.01 -10.28
CA CYS A 14 -3.30 -6.85 -9.50
C CYS A 14 -2.23 -5.74 -9.46
N THR A 15 -0.94 -6.11 -9.39
CA THR A 15 0.18 -5.16 -9.49
C THR A 15 0.19 -4.52 -10.87
N ARG A 16 0.10 -5.33 -11.95
CA ARG A 16 0.11 -4.84 -13.33
C ARG A 16 -1.04 -3.88 -13.61
N ALA A 17 -2.25 -4.25 -13.19
CA ALA A 17 -3.43 -3.42 -13.36
C ALA A 17 -3.32 -2.09 -12.61
N CYS A 18 -2.85 -2.11 -11.35
CA CYS A 18 -2.65 -0.91 -10.55
C CYS A 18 -1.62 0.04 -11.18
N THR A 19 -0.47 -0.50 -11.59
CA THR A 19 0.58 0.26 -12.26
C THR A 19 0.09 0.89 -13.56
N ALA A 20 -0.63 0.14 -14.38
CA ALA A 20 -1.18 0.63 -15.65
C ALA A 20 -2.24 1.72 -15.44
N MET A 21 -3.17 1.52 -14.52
CA MET A 21 -4.26 2.47 -14.27
C MET A 21 -3.77 3.78 -13.63
N HIS A 22 -2.77 3.70 -12.75
CA HIS A 22 -2.27 4.88 -12.04
C HIS A 22 -1.01 5.48 -12.66
N PHE A 23 -0.57 4.98 -13.82
CA PHE A 23 0.65 5.43 -14.50
C PHE A 23 1.87 5.43 -13.55
N VAL A 24 1.98 4.39 -12.73
CA VAL A 24 3.03 4.30 -11.72
C VAL A 24 4.40 4.19 -12.41
N PRO A 25 5.39 5.02 -12.04
CA PRO A 25 6.71 4.98 -12.68
C PRO A 25 7.39 3.62 -12.57
N PRO A 26 8.20 3.22 -13.56
CA PRO A 26 9.00 2.01 -13.50
C PRO A 26 9.83 1.92 -12.20
N GLY A 27 9.89 0.73 -11.61
CA GLY A 27 10.59 0.49 -10.34
C GLY A 27 9.77 0.80 -9.08
N GLN A 28 8.52 1.25 -9.23
CA GLN A 28 7.57 1.40 -8.12
C GLN A 28 6.39 0.44 -8.27
N GLU A 29 5.94 -0.10 -7.14
CA GLU A 29 4.77 -0.96 -7.04
C GLU A 29 3.95 -0.54 -5.83
N TRP A 30 2.71 -0.12 -6.06
CA TRP A 30 1.78 0.25 -4.99
C TRP A 30 1.08 -0.96 -4.37
N ILE A 31 1.02 -2.08 -5.10
CA ILE A 31 0.57 -3.38 -4.62
C ILE A 31 1.72 -4.36 -4.81
N ARG A 32 2.46 -4.65 -3.73
CA ARG A 32 3.55 -5.62 -3.74
C ARG A 32 3.04 -6.98 -3.31
N ILE A 33 3.51 -8.04 -3.95
CA ILE A 33 3.19 -9.42 -3.59
C ILE A 33 4.41 -10.04 -2.93
N TYR A 34 4.22 -10.55 -1.72
CA TYR A 34 5.24 -11.23 -0.93
C TYR A 34 4.95 -12.72 -0.90
N GLU A 35 5.97 -13.55 -1.16
CA GLU A 35 5.92 -14.97 -0.77
C GLU A 35 6.16 -15.04 0.73
N MET A 36 5.23 -15.64 1.46
CA MET A 36 5.26 -15.71 2.91
C MET A 36 5.30 -17.16 3.36
N GLN A 37 5.95 -17.39 4.50
CA GLN A 37 5.95 -18.66 5.20
C GLN A 37 6.08 -18.35 6.71
N ASP A 38 5.03 -18.63 7.48
CA ASP A 38 4.98 -18.21 8.89
C ASP A 38 5.82 -19.12 9.81
N HIS A 39 6.03 -20.38 9.41
CA HIS A 39 6.82 -21.38 10.13
C HIS A 39 7.62 -22.24 9.14
N GLU A 40 8.77 -22.76 9.54
CA GLU A 40 9.69 -23.52 8.68
C GLU A 40 9.00 -24.67 7.90
N PHE A 41 8.04 -25.34 8.53
CA PHE A 41 7.26 -26.44 7.95
C PHE A 41 5.85 -26.02 7.49
N GLY A 42 5.52 -24.73 7.55
CA GLY A 42 4.23 -24.20 7.14
C GLY A 42 4.09 -24.11 5.63
N ALA A 43 2.85 -24.18 5.14
CA ALA A 43 2.54 -23.95 3.73
C ALA A 43 2.91 -22.50 3.35
N ARG A 44 3.51 -22.35 2.17
CA ARG A 44 3.76 -21.02 1.60
C ARG A 44 2.48 -20.42 1.06
N TYR A 45 2.37 -19.11 1.14
CA TYR A 45 1.24 -18.37 0.58
C TYR A 45 1.69 -17.01 0.04
N TRP A 46 0.85 -16.40 -0.79
CA TRP A 46 1.11 -15.11 -1.38
C TRP A 46 0.34 -14.03 -0.63
N LEU A 47 1.04 -12.96 -0.22
CA LEU A 47 0.47 -11.81 0.48
C LEU A 47 0.58 -10.56 -0.40
N PRO A 48 -0.48 -10.20 -1.15
CA PRO A 48 -0.60 -8.88 -1.77
C PRO A 48 -0.80 -7.82 -0.69
N ARG A 49 0.06 -6.80 -0.66
CA ARG A 49 0.05 -5.72 0.32
C ARG A 49 -0.11 -4.36 -0.37
N PRO A 50 -1.35 -3.89 -0.54
CA PRO A 50 -1.66 -2.51 -0.94
C PRO A 50 -1.59 -1.55 0.25
N CYS A 51 -1.87 -0.26 0.02
CA CYS A 51 -2.24 0.65 1.11
C CYS A 51 -3.51 0.14 1.80
N MET A 52 -3.46 -0.02 3.12
CA MET A 52 -4.56 -0.59 3.92
C MET A 52 -5.71 0.39 4.18
N GLN A 53 -5.58 1.66 3.77
CA GLN A 53 -6.59 2.70 3.98
C GLN A 53 -7.02 2.78 5.46
N CYS A 54 -6.03 2.84 6.35
CA CYS A 54 -6.22 2.69 7.80
C CYS A 54 -7.23 3.68 8.37
N ASP A 55 -7.99 3.25 9.38
CA ASP A 55 -8.95 4.15 10.01
C ASP A 55 -8.34 5.30 10.78
N ASN A 56 -7.21 5.01 11.42
CA ASN A 56 -6.39 5.96 12.17
C ASN A 56 -5.00 6.07 11.51
N PRO A 57 -4.89 6.72 10.34
CA PRO A 57 -3.70 6.62 9.50
C PRO A 57 -2.52 7.43 10.07
N PRO A 58 -1.41 6.80 10.50
CA PRO A 58 -0.26 7.52 11.01
C PRO A 58 0.37 8.41 9.93
N CYS A 59 0.34 7.96 8.66
CA CYS A 59 0.85 8.72 7.52
C CYS A 59 0.15 10.07 7.28
N VAL A 60 -1.12 10.23 7.70
CA VAL A 60 -1.84 11.51 7.64
C VAL A 60 -1.39 12.42 8.78
N LYS A 61 -1.30 11.88 10.01
CA LYS A 61 -0.92 12.65 11.21
C LYS A 61 0.47 13.28 11.12
N VAL A 62 1.41 12.60 10.47
CA VAL A 62 2.80 13.06 10.35
C VAL A 62 3.05 14.00 9.17
N CYS A 63 2.06 14.25 8.31
CA CYS A 63 2.25 15.07 7.12
C CYS A 63 2.20 16.57 7.48
N PRO A 64 3.31 17.32 7.42
CA PRO A 64 3.34 18.72 7.90
C PRO A 64 2.55 19.68 7.00
N VAL A 65 2.32 19.30 5.75
CA VAL A 65 1.64 20.13 4.72
C VAL A 65 0.23 19.62 4.39
N SER A 66 -0.26 18.61 5.13
CA SER A 66 -1.55 17.96 4.89
C SER A 66 -1.73 17.48 3.44
N ALA A 67 -0.65 16.98 2.82
CA ALA A 67 -0.72 16.33 1.51
C ALA A 67 -1.39 14.94 1.61
N ALA A 68 -1.19 14.23 2.72
CA ALA A 68 -1.96 13.03 3.03
C ALA A 68 -3.18 13.41 3.88
N TRP A 69 -4.37 12.90 3.51
CA TRP A 69 -5.62 13.16 4.23
C TRP A 69 -6.59 11.98 4.08
N LYS A 70 -7.58 11.87 4.98
CA LYS A 70 -8.61 10.82 4.94
C LYS A 70 -9.93 11.42 4.46
N ARG A 71 -10.51 10.86 3.41
CA ARG A 71 -11.85 11.18 2.91
C ARG A 71 -12.92 10.65 3.84
N GLU A 72 -14.13 11.20 3.71
CA GLU A 72 -15.30 10.77 4.48
C GLU A 72 -15.67 9.30 4.23
N ASP A 73 -15.40 8.79 3.03
CA ASP A 73 -15.63 7.38 2.63
C ASP A 73 -14.53 6.42 3.11
N GLY A 74 -13.58 6.89 3.92
CA GLY A 74 -12.52 6.07 4.50
C GLY A 74 -11.21 6.05 3.72
N ILE A 75 -11.18 6.55 2.47
CA ILE A 75 -10.00 6.48 1.61
C ILE A 75 -8.94 7.49 2.07
N VAL A 76 -7.73 7.00 2.33
CA VAL A 76 -6.54 7.80 2.61
C VAL A 76 -5.90 8.25 1.29
N MET A 77 -6.11 9.51 0.95
CA MET A 77 -5.60 10.15 -0.26
C MET A 77 -4.20 10.71 -0.09
N GLN A 78 -3.55 10.99 -1.21
CA GLN A 78 -2.27 11.69 -1.30
C GLN A 78 -2.37 12.75 -2.39
N ASP A 79 -2.15 14.01 -2.02
CA ASP A 79 -2.03 15.13 -2.94
C ASP A 79 -0.57 15.33 -3.33
N THR A 80 -0.23 14.94 -4.55
CA THR A 80 1.13 15.07 -5.09
C THR A 80 1.55 16.52 -5.34
N SER A 81 0.59 17.43 -5.56
CA SER A 81 0.87 18.86 -5.79
C SER A 81 1.26 19.59 -4.51
N ARG A 82 0.74 19.13 -3.36
CA ARG A 82 1.07 19.68 -2.03
C ARG A 82 2.26 18.98 -1.36
N CYS A 83 2.64 17.81 -1.83
CA CYS A 83 3.69 17.01 -1.20
C CYS A 83 5.08 17.65 -1.37
N ILE A 84 5.73 17.97 -0.25
CA ILE A 84 7.09 18.55 -0.23
C ILE A 84 8.21 17.49 -0.18
N GLY A 85 7.89 16.20 -0.29
CA GLY A 85 8.90 15.15 -0.32
C GLY A 85 9.65 14.89 1.00
N CYS A 86 9.10 15.29 2.16
CA CYS A 86 9.73 15.07 3.47
C CYS A 86 9.81 13.60 3.93
N ARG A 87 9.08 12.68 3.28
CA ARG A 87 9.10 11.21 3.51
C ARG A 87 8.68 10.72 4.90
N PHE A 88 8.21 11.57 5.80
CA PHE A 88 7.70 11.13 7.12
C PHE A 88 6.54 10.14 7.02
N CYS A 89 5.68 10.28 6.01
CA CYS A 89 4.60 9.32 5.75
C CYS A 89 5.11 7.92 5.40
N ILE A 90 6.29 7.80 4.79
CA ILE A 90 6.94 6.52 4.48
C ILE A 90 7.42 5.86 5.77
N ALA A 91 8.17 6.60 6.60
CA ALA A 91 8.66 6.12 7.88
C ALA A 91 7.53 5.74 8.85
N ALA A 92 6.42 6.48 8.82
CA ALA A 92 5.30 6.25 9.72
C ALA A 92 4.36 5.11 9.28
N CYS A 93 4.47 4.60 8.05
CA CYS A 93 3.57 3.57 7.55
C CYS A 93 4.01 2.18 8.03
N PRO A 94 3.23 1.49 8.89
CA PRO A 94 3.62 0.16 9.40
C PRO A 94 3.62 -0.92 8.29
N TYR A 95 2.98 -0.64 7.16
CA TYR A 95 2.89 -1.55 6.01
C TYR A 95 3.94 -1.27 4.93
N GLY A 96 4.68 -0.16 5.03
CA GLY A 96 5.62 0.27 3.99
C GLY A 96 4.96 0.55 2.63
N ALA A 97 3.69 0.99 2.63
CA ALA A 97 2.86 1.17 1.44
C ALA A 97 2.85 2.62 0.89
N ARG A 98 3.88 3.41 1.22
CA ARG A 98 4.00 4.83 0.89
C ARG A 98 5.24 5.12 0.07
#